data_AF-A0AAW8JGH6-F1
#
_entry.id   AF-A0AAW8JGH6-F1
#
_cell.length_a   1.000
_cell.length_b   1.000
_cell.length_c   1.000
_cell.angle_alpha   90.00
_cell.angle_beta   90.00
_cell.angle_gamma   90.00
#
_symmetry.space_group_name_H-M   'P 1'
#
loop_
_entity.id
_entity.type
_entity.pdbx_description
1 polymer ?
#
loop_
_entity_poly.entity_id
_entity_poly.type
_entity_poly.pdbx_seq_one_letter_code
_entity_poly.pdbx_strand_id
1 'polypeptide(L)'
;MADLESEQSKLPTNQLQEENSMEAPPTQYSKINKFFTGFVASFLYFAAFIFLITGAMWGYDAFIDVLIIGIFSGAAILVCVIPVIGGIAFMTLPNEDYAKMHKNLWKNIFKFCLLSFAVMSISELLHYVGWLDSRFQLNWGH
;
A
#
# COMPACT_ATOMS: atom_id res chain seq x y z
N MET A 1 35.46 13.83 -65.95
CA MET A 1 34.06 13.50 -65.63
C MET A 1 33.90 13.75 -64.15
N ALA A 2 33.20 14.83 -63.81
CA ALA A 2 32.78 15.17 -62.45
C ALA A 2 31.44 14.48 -62.17
N ASP A 3 31.23 14.19 -60.89
CA ASP A 3 30.00 13.91 -60.15
C ASP A 3 28.98 12.93 -60.72
N LEU A 4 28.65 11.90 -59.93
CA LEU A 4 27.28 11.58 -59.48
C LEU A 4 27.31 10.36 -58.55
N GLU A 5 26.74 10.54 -57.35
CA GLU A 5 26.19 9.53 -56.42
C GLU A 5 27.21 8.70 -55.61
N SER A 6 27.71 9.07 -54.42
CA SER A 6 27.26 9.96 -53.34
C SER A 6 25.85 9.74 -52.76
N GLU A 7 25.24 8.57 -52.90
CA GLU A 7 23.93 8.30 -52.27
C GLU A 7 23.73 6.90 -51.66
N GLN A 8 24.78 6.09 -51.48
CA GLN A 8 24.64 4.82 -50.75
C GLN A 8 24.99 4.91 -49.25
N SER A 9 25.34 6.10 -48.77
CA SER A 9 25.53 6.42 -47.36
C SER A 9 24.45 7.40 -46.93
N LYS A 10 23.27 6.86 -46.57
CA LYS A 10 22.21 7.44 -45.72
C LYS A 10 20.87 6.73 -46.00
N LEU A 11 20.82 5.41 -45.80
CA LEU A 11 19.54 4.85 -45.35
C LEU A 11 19.53 5.00 -43.82
N PRO A 12 18.61 5.81 -43.25
CA PRO A 12 18.63 6.07 -41.83
C PRO A 12 18.17 4.82 -41.07
N THR A 13 19.12 4.19 -40.37
CA THR A 13 18.89 3.19 -39.30
C THR A 13 17.82 3.62 -38.29
N ASN A 14 17.47 4.91 -38.24
CA ASN A 14 16.42 5.47 -37.40
C ASN A 14 15.01 4.94 -37.75
N GLN A 15 14.73 4.52 -38.99
CA GLN A 15 13.38 4.04 -39.37
C GLN A 15 13.08 2.64 -38.82
N LEU A 16 14.10 1.77 -38.64
CA LEU A 16 13.93 0.45 -38.02
C LEU A 16 13.92 0.51 -36.48
N GLN A 17 14.34 1.64 -35.91
CA GLN A 17 14.37 1.84 -34.45
C GLN A 17 13.12 2.58 -33.93
N GLU A 18 12.45 3.36 -34.77
CA GLU A 18 11.12 3.90 -34.44
C GLU A 18 10.01 2.85 -34.48
N GLU A 19 10.08 1.83 -35.35
CA GLU A 19 9.05 0.78 -35.42
C GLU A 19 9.16 -0.28 -34.31
N ASN A 20 10.29 -0.34 -33.59
CA ASN A 20 10.41 -1.15 -32.37
C ASN A 20 10.00 -0.37 -31.11
N SER A 21 9.56 0.88 -31.28
CA SER A 21 8.83 1.65 -30.28
C SER A 21 7.33 1.43 -30.47
N MET A 22 6.90 0.19 -30.74
CA MET A 22 5.57 -0.21 -30.30
C MET A 22 5.58 -0.10 -28.78
N GLU A 23 5.20 1.07 -28.28
CA GLU A 23 4.67 1.25 -26.94
C GLU A 23 3.77 0.04 -26.70
N ALA A 24 4.23 -0.87 -25.84
CA ALA A 24 3.46 -2.04 -25.48
C ALA A 24 2.05 -1.53 -25.16
N PRO A 25 0.99 -2.09 -25.79
CA PRO A 25 -0.35 -1.55 -25.66
C PRO A 25 -0.62 -1.31 -24.17
N PRO A 26 -1.10 -0.12 -23.79
CA PRO A 26 -1.19 0.28 -22.38
C PRO A 26 -1.88 -0.86 -21.66
N THR A 27 -1.15 -1.54 -20.76
CA THR A 27 -1.61 -2.76 -20.11
C THR A 27 -3.02 -2.51 -19.59
N GLN A 28 -4.01 -3.10 -20.25
CA GLN A 28 -5.40 -2.77 -20.01
C GLN A 28 -5.81 -3.47 -18.72
N TYR A 29 -5.70 -2.77 -17.60
CA TYR A 29 -6.09 -3.32 -16.31
C TYR A 29 -7.60 -3.42 -16.21
N SER A 30 -8.09 -4.61 -15.86
CA SER A 30 -9.52 -4.82 -15.57
C SER A 30 -9.97 -3.91 -14.43
N LYS A 31 -11.10 -3.20 -14.62
CA LYS A 31 -11.73 -2.37 -13.59
C LYS A 31 -12.00 -3.16 -12.30
N ILE A 32 -12.34 -4.44 -12.44
CA ILE A 32 -12.57 -5.35 -11.32
C ILE A 32 -11.27 -5.58 -10.54
N ASN A 33 -10.15 -5.84 -11.23
CA ASN A 33 -8.85 -6.01 -10.57
C ASN A 33 -8.42 -4.72 -9.86
N LYS A 34 -8.67 -3.56 -10.46
CA LYS A 34 -8.39 -2.27 -9.80
C LYS A 34 -9.21 -2.10 -8.53
N PHE A 35 -10.51 -2.42 -8.59
CA PHE A 35 -11.39 -2.37 -7.44
C PHE A 35 -10.87 -3.28 -6.31
N PHE A 36 -10.61 -4.55 -6.58
CA PHE A 36 -10.12 -5.48 -5.55
C PHE A 36 -8.75 -5.07 -5.00
N THR A 37 -7.86 -4.55 -5.85
CA THR A 37 -6.56 -4.05 -5.41
C THR A 37 -6.73 -2.87 -4.45
N GLY A 38 -7.57 -1.90 -4.79
CA GLY A 38 -7.86 -0.76 -3.92
C GLY A 38 -8.57 -1.16 -2.64
N PHE A 39 -9.51 -2.11 -2.73
CA PHE A 39 -10.24 -2.66 -1.59
C PHE A 39 -9.28 -3.30 -0.58
N VAL A 40 -8.43 -4.23 -1.05
CA VAL A 40 -7.47 -4.92 -0.19
C VAL A 40 -6.43 -3.94 0.35
N ALA A 41 -5.91 -3.03 -0.48
CA ALA A 41 -4.93 -2.05 -0.03
C ALA A 41 -5.49 -1.14 1.07
N SER A 42 -6.68 -0.57 0.87
CA SER A 42 -7.32 0.29 1.86
C SER A 42 -7.69 -0.46 3.14
N PHE A 43 -8.11 -1.72 3.05
CA PHE A 43 -8.31 -2.57 4.21
C PHE A 43 -7.01 -2.77 5.00
N LEU A 44 -5.92 -3.14 4.32
CA LEU A 44 -4.62 -3.36 4.97
C LEU A 44 -4.06 -2.08 5.58
N TYR A 45 -4.18 -0.93 4.91
CA TYR A 45 -3.77 0.36 5.46
C TYR A 45 -4.58 0.72 6.71
N PHE A 46 -5.90 0.53 6.66
CA PHE A 46 -6.76 0.81 7.80
C PHE A 46 -6.43 -0.11 8.98
N ALA A 47 -6.30 -1.41 8.75
CA ALA A 47 -5.91 -2.37 9.78
C ALA A 47 -4.54 -2.05 10.39
N ALA A 48 -3.53 -1.77 9.55
CA ALA A 48 -2.19 -1.40 10.00
C ALA A 48 -2.16 -0.07 10.76
N PHE A 49 -3.06 0.87 10.42
CA PHE A 49 -3.19 2.16 11.11
C PHE A 49 -3.82 1.99 12.49
N ILE A 50 -4.89 1.19 12.60
CA ILE A 50 -5.48 0.85 13.91
C ILE A 50 -4.42 0.17 14.77
N PHE A 51 -3.72 -0.83 14.22
CA PHE A 51 -2.64 -1.53 14.92
C PHE A 51 -1.53 -0.58 15.39
N LEU A 52 -1.14 0.39 14.56
CA LEU A 52 -0.15 1.40 14.91
C LEU A 52 -0.61 2.28 16.07
N ILE A 53 -1.86 2.77 16.06
CA ILE A 53 -2.39 3.59 17.14
C ILE A 53 -2.51 2.79 18.44
N THR A 54 -3.11 1.60 18.38
CA THR A 54 -3.29 0.77 19.57
C THR A 54 -1.94 0.34 20.15
N GLY A 55 -0.99 -0.06 19.30
CA GLY A 55 0.36 -0.44 19.71
C GLY A 55 1.17 0.72 20.30
N ALA A 56 1.02 1.92 19.75
CA ALA A 56 1.68 3.12 20.27
C ALA A 56 1.11 3.58 21.63
N MET A 57 -0.18 3.35 21.87
CA MET A 57 -0.84 3.80 23.11
C MET A 57 -0.68 2.81 24.27
N TRP A 58 -0.63 1.50 23.98
CA TRP A 58 -0.78 0.47 25.01
C TRP A 58 0.27 -0.65 24.98
N GLY A 59 1.26 -0.61 24.08
CA GLY A 59 2.23 -1.71 23.91
C GLY A 59 1.65 -2.85 23.07
N TYR A 60 2.13 -4.09 23.23
CA TYR A 60 1.47 -5.29 22.68
C TYR A 60 0.94 -6.15 23.83
N ASP A 61 -0.38 -6.22 23.98
CA ASP A 61 -1.06 -7.06 24.97
C ASP A 61 -2.18 -7.85 24.27
N ALA A 62 -2.53 -9.04 24.78
CA ALA A 62 -3.67 -9.84 24.30
C ALA A 62 -4.99 -9.03 24.32
N PHE A 63 -5.08 -8.00 25.16
CA PHE A 63 -6.20 -7.04 25.15
C PHE A 63 -6.28 -6.19 23.88
N ILE A 64 -5.15 -5.92 23.21
CA ILE A 64 -5.14 -5.22 21.93
C ILE A 64 -5.73 -6.11 20.85
N ASP A 65 -5.45 -7.41 20.85
CA ASP A 65 -6.09 -8.34 19.91
C ASP A 65 -7.61 -8.38 20.14
N VAL A 66 -8.06 -8.41 21.40
CA VAL A 66 -9.49 -8.34 21.75
C VAL A 66 -10.10 -6.99 21.36
N LEU A 67 -9.38 -5.88 21.55
CA LEU A 67 -9.84 -4.53 21.23
C LEU A 67 -9.87 -4.28 19.72
N ILE A 68 -8.92 -4.82 18.96
CA ILE A 68 -8.95 -4.86 17.50
C ILE A 68 -10.17 -5.67 17.07
N ILE A 69 -10.36 -6.90 17.56
CA ILE A 69 -11.55 -7.71 17.24
C ILE A 69 -12.85 -6.96 17.62
N GLY A 70 -12.85 -6.25 18.75
CA GLY A 70 -13.93 -5.39 19.23
C GLY A 70 -14.22 -4.20 18.29
N ILE A 71 -13.20 -3.50 17.81
CA ILE A 71 -13.32 -2.44 16.80
C ILE A 71 -13.84 -3.05 15.49
N PHE A 72 -13.34 -4.21 15.09
CA PHE A 72 -13.77 -4.86 13.86
C PHE A 72 -15.23 -5.36 13.92
N SER A 73 -15.71 -5.74 15.11
CA SER A 73 -17.09 -6.18 15.33
C SER A 73 -18.05 -5.03 15.60
N GLY A 74 -17.66 -4.01 16.38
CA GLY A 74 -18.48 -2.85 16.73
C GLY A 74 -18.49 -1.73 15.68
N ALA A 75 -17.36 -1.53 14.99
CA ALA A 75 -17.24 -0.58 13.87
C ALA A 75 -17.27 -1.30 12.51
N ALA A 76 -17.98 -2.43 12.42
CA ALA A 76 -18.11 -3.23 11.20
C ALA A 76 -18.51 -2.41 9.97
N ILE A 77 -19.34 -1.37 10.16
CA ILE A 77 -19.71 -0.44 9.09
C ILE A 77 -18.48 0.32 8.55
N LEU A 78 -17.65 0.88 9.42
CA LEU A 78 -16.41 1.59 9.04
C LEU A 78 -15.41 0.64 8.36
N VAL A 79 -15.26 -0.56 8.91
CA VAL A 79 -14.40 -1.63 8.37
C VAL A 79 -14.84 -2.05 6.96
N CYS A 80 -16.14 -1.98 6.65
CA CYS A 80 -16.66 -2.30 5.33
C CYS A 80 -16.61 -1.09 4.38
N VAL A 81 -16.91 0.12 4.87
CA VAL A 81 -17.03 1.34 4.06
C VAL A 81 -15.66 1.82 3.56
N ILE A 82 -14.63 1.83 4.40
CA ILE A 82 -13.30 2.33 4.02
C ILE A 82 -12.68 1.51 2.86
N PRO A 83 -12.67 0.16 2.89
CA PRO A 83 -12.21 -0.65 1.77
C PRO A 83 -13.04 -0.44 0.50
N VAL A 84 -14.36 -0.30 0.61
CA VAL A 84 -15.22 -0.05 -0.56
C VAL A 84 -14.87 1.29 -1.21
N ILE A 85 -14.67 2.36 -0.43
CA ILE A 85 -14.21 3.66 -0.93
C ILE A 85 -12.84 3.51 -1.61
N GLY A 86 -11.92 2.78 -1.00
CA GLY A 86 -10.61 2.46 -1.58
C GLY A 86 -10.69 1.75 -2.93
N GLY A 87 -11.57 0.75 -3.02
CA GLY A 87 -11.83 0.02 -4.26
C GLY A 87 -12.41 0.92 -5.35
N ILE A 88 -13.39 1.76 -5.02
CA ILE A 88 -13.97 2.73 -5.96
C ILE A 88 -12.90 3.70 -6.45
N ALA A 89 -12.09 4.27 -5.54
CA ALA A 89 -11.02 5.20 -5.90
C ALA A 89 -10.05 4.58 -6.90
N PHE A 90 -9.59 3.34 -6.66
CA PHE A 90 -8.69 2.64 -7.57
C PHE A 90 -9.36 2.28 -8.90
N MET A 91 -10.66 1.97 -8.89
CA MET A 91 -11.42 1.70 -10.11
C MET A 91 -11.50 2.93 -11.02
N THR A 92 -11.59 4.13 -10.43
CA THR A 92 -11.65 5.40 -11.16
C THR A 92 -10.30 5.89 -11.68
N LEU A 93 -9.18 5.31 -11.24
CA LEU A 93 -7.85 5.74 -11.69
C LEU A 93 -7.57 5.39 -13.16
N PRO A 94 -6.93 6.30 -13.92
CA PRO A 94 -6.36 5.99 -15.23
C PRO A 94 -5.41 4.78 -15.18
N ASN A 95 -5.28 4.03 -16.28
CA ASN A 95 -4.41 2.85 -16.33
C ASN A 95 -2.93 3.16 -16.03
N GLU A 96 -2.45 4.30 -16.52
CA GLU A 96 -1.07 4.75 -16.32
C GLU A 96 -0.76 5.03 -14.85
N ASP A 97 -1.67 5.72 -14.16
CA ASP A 97 -1.54 6.05 -12.74
C ASP A 97 -1.68 4.79 -11.87
N TYR A 98 -2.63 3.92 -12.23
CA TYR A 98 -2.78 2.63 -11.57
C TYR A 98 -1.51 1.79 -11.68
N ALA A 99 -0.87 1.72 -12.86
CA ALA A 99 0.36 0.95 -13.05
C ALA A 99 1.51 1.48 -12.19
N LYS A 100 1.72 2.81 -12.21
CA LYS A 100 2.75 3.49 -11.40
C LYS A 100 2.53 3.26 -9.90
N MET A 101 1.29 3.39 -9.45
CA MET A 101 0.93 3.20 -8.05
C MET A 101 1.02 1.73 -7.64
N HIS A 102 0.48 0.81 -8.42
CA HIS A 102 0.47 -0.63 -8.13
C HIS A 102 1.88 -1.20 -7.97
N LYS A 103 2.83 -0.76 -8.80
CA LYS A 103 4.24 -1.16 -8.71
C LYS A 103 4.86 -0.88 -7.33
N ASN A 104 4.46 0.22 -6.70
CA ASN A 104 4.99 0.63 -5.39
C ASN A 104 4.04 0.33 -4.23
N LEU A 105 2.79 -0.04 -4.50
CA LEU A 105 1.73 -0.23 -3.51
C LEU A 105 2.15 -1.22 -2.42
N TRP A 106 2.53 -2.43 -2.82
CA TRP A 106 2.94 -3.48 -1.88
C TRP A 106 4.20 -3.12 -1.10
N LYS A 107 5.15 -2.43 -1.75
CA LYS A 107 6.35 -1.93 -1.08
C LYS A 107 6.00 -0.88 -0.02
N ASN A 108 5.04 -0.01 -0.31
CA ASN A 108 4.59 1.02 0.63
C ASN A 108 3.78 0.41 1.79
N ILE A 109 2.90 -0.56 1.50
CA ILE A 109 2.19 -1.32 2.54
C ILE A 109 3.20 -2.02 3.46
N PHE A 110 4.19 -2.71 2.89
CA PHE A 110 5.22 -3.39 3.67
C PHE A 110 6.01 -2.42 4.56
N LYS A 111 6.43 -1.26 4.04
CA LYS A 111 7.09 -0.22 4.83
C LYS A 111 6.21 0.29 5.97
N PHE A 112 4.91 0.45 5.72
CA PHE A 112 3.97 0.91 6.72
C PHE A 112 3.79 -0.14 7.83
N CYS A 113 3.63 -1.42 7.48
CA CYS A 113 3.60 -2.50 8.46
C CYS A 113 4.90 -2.58 9.28
N LEU A 114 6.05 -2.42 8.63
CA LEU A 114 7.36 -2.41 9.32
C LEU A 114 7.47 -1.24 10.30
N LEU A 115 6.97 -0.05 9.91
CA LEU A 115 6.89 1.11 10.80
C LEU A 115 5.98 0.82 12.00
N SER A 116 4.79 0.25 11.78
CA SER A 116 3.88 -0.14 12.88
C SER A 116 4.54 -1.12 13.84
N PHE A 117 5.25 -2.11 13.31
CA PHE A 117 5.99 -3.08 14.13
C PHE A 117 7.12 -2.43 14.94
N ALA A 118 7.88 -1.52 14.33
CA ALA A 118 8.94 -0.79 15.01
C ALA A 118 8.39 0.09 16.14
N VAL A 119 7.32 0.84 15.87
CA VAL A 119 6.64 1.67 16.88
C VAL A 119 6.14 0.82 18.03
N MET A 120 5.50 -0.32 17.73
CA MET A 120 5.03 -1.25 18.75
C MET A 120 6.18 -1.82 19.59
N SER A 121 7.28 -2.22 18.96
CA SER A 121 8.45 -2.75 19.67
C SER A 121 9.09 -1.72 20.59
N ILE A 122 9.14 -0.45 20.17
CA ILE A 122 9.64 0.66 20.99
C ILE A 122 8.67 0.94 22.14
N SER A 123 7.36 0.98 21.86
CA SER A 123 6.31 1.17 22.85
C SER A 123 6.40 0.11 23.96
N GLU A 124 6.54 -1.16 23.58
CA GLU A 124 6.72 -2.28 24.50
C GLU A 124 7.99 -2.15 25.33
N LEU A 125 9.11 -1.75 24.73
CA LEU A 125 10.36 -1.54 25.45
C LEU A 125 10.25 -0.38 26.46
N LEU A 126 9.54 0.68 26.11
CA LEU A 126 9.28 1.80 27.03
C LEU A 126 8.35 1.38 28.18
N HIS A 127 7.38 0.50 27.93
CA HIS A 127 6.57 -0.11 28.97
C HIS A 127 7.40 -1.02 29.89
N TYR A 128 8.25 -1.87 29.32
CA TYR A 128 9.13 -2.77 30.08
C TYR A 128 10.12 -2.03 30.99
N VAL A 129 10.68 -0.91 30.52
CA VAL A 129 11.60 -0.06 31.30
C VAL A 129 10.85 0.80 32.33
N GLY A 130 9.51 0.76 32.34
CA GLY A 130 8.67 1.52 33.28
C GLY A 130 8.59 3.01 32.95
N TRP A 131 9.02 3.41 31.75
CA TRP A 131 8.96 4.81 31.32
C TRP A 131 7.57 5.18 30.81
N LEU A 132 6.87 4.20 30.22
CA LEU A 132 5.46 4.26 29.87
C LEU A 132 4.68 3.34 30.81
N ASP A 133 3.67 3.88 31.47
CA ASP A 133 2.83 3.10 32.39
C ASP A 133 1.93 2.17 31.57
N SER A 134 2.06 0.85 31.73
CA SER A 134 1.19 -0.12 31.06
C SER A 134 -0.21 -0.03 31.69
N ARG A 135 -1.05 0.88 31.17
CA ARG A 135 -2.33 1.24 31.82
C ARG A 135 -3.41 0.15 31.81
N PHE A 136 -3.13 -1.05 31.30
CA PHE A 136 -4.03 -2.20 31.47
C PHE A 136 -3.63 -3.05 32.67
N GLN A 137 -3.72 -2.46 33.86
CA GLN A 137 -3.83 -3.26 35.07
C GLN A 137 -5.28 -3.75 35.18
N LEU A 138 -5.54 -4.99 34.77
CA LEU A 138 -6.74 -5.70 35.17
C LEU A 138 -6.63 -6.02 36.66
N ASN A 139 -6.96 -5.03 37.48
CA ASN A 139 -7.10 -5.21 38.90
C ASN A 139 -8.38 -6.04 39.12
N TRP A 140 -8.25 -7.37 39.10
CA TRP A 140 -9.31 -8.33 39.36
C TRP A 140 -9.72 -8.40 40.84
N GLY A 141 -9.59 -7.30 41.56
CA GLY A 141 -9.86 -7.20 42.98
C GLY A 141 -8.77 -7.89 43.80
N HIS A 142 -8.04 -7.09 44.56
CA HIS A 142 -7.83 -7.42 45.96
C HIS A 142 -7.91 -6.19 46.84
#